data_AF-A0A7C1JDV4-F1
#
_entry.id   AF-A0A7C1JDV4-F1
#
_cell.length_a   1.000
_cell.length_b   1.000
_cell.length_c   1.000
_cell.angle_alpha   90.00
_cell.angle_beta   90.00
_cell.angle_gamma   90.00
#
_symmetry.space_group_name_H-M   'P 1'
#
loop_
_entity.id
_entity.type
_entity.pdbx_description
1 polymer ?
#
loop_
_entity_poly.entity_id
_entity_poly.type
_entity_poly.pdbx_seq_one_letter_code
_entity_poly.pdbx_strand_id
1 'polypeptide(L)' 'MKRYDVVIVGAGSAGIFTALELTSKGKNLEILLLDKGKDIAERECPLKFKKASCKSCLSCALLSGWGRVWR' A
#
# COMPACT_ATOMS: atom_id res chain seq x y z
N MET A 1 -14.29 -18.84 6.45
CA MET A 1 -12.87 -18.41 6.36
C MET A 1 -12.54 -18.27 4.88
N LYS A 2 -12.07 -17.11 4.41
CA LYS A 2 -11.68 -16.95 2.99
C LYS A 2 -10.33 -17.62 2.75
N ARG A 3 -10.18 -18.31 1.63
CA ARG A 3 -8.90 -18.86 1.16
C ARG A 3 -8.34 -17.91 0.11
N TYR A 4 -7.01 -17.86 0.02
CA TYR A 4 -6.28 -17.09 -0.98
C TYR A 4 -5.10 -17.94 -1.42
N ASP A 5 -4.80 -17.94 -2.71
CA ASP A 5 -3.64 -18.65 -3.26
C ASP A 5 -2.35 -17.90 -2.97
N VAL A 6 -2.42 -16.56 -2.96
CA VAL A 6 -1.28 -15.68 -2.72
C VAL A 6 -1.69 -14.53 -1.80
N VAL A 7 -0.86 -14.25 -0.79
CA VAL A 7 -1.00 -13.06 0.05
C VAL A 7 0.23 -12.18 -0.14
N ILE A 8 0.01 -10.93 -0.52
CA ILE A 8 1.04 -9.90 -0.71
C ILE A 8 0.90 -8.88 0.41
N VAL A 9 1.96 -8.70 1.20
CA VAL A 9 2.01 -7.73 2.31
C VAL A 9 2.87 -6.54 1.90
N GLY A 10 2.21 -5.40 1.70
CA GLY A 10 2.78 -4.13 1.24
C GLY A 10 2.30 -3.77 -0.16
N ALA A 11 1.41 -2.77 -0.27
CA ALA A 11 0.90 -2.25 -1.53
C ALA A 11 1.71 -1.05 -2.05
N GLY A 12 3.04 -1.11 -1.86
CA GLY A 12 3.98 -0.24 -2.57
C GLY A 12 4.14 -0.64 -4.04
N SER A 13 5.06 -0.01 -4.76
CA SER A 13 5.36 -0.35 -6.15
C SER A 13 5.63 -1.84 -6.34
N ALA A 14 6.50 -2.43 -5.53
CA ALA A 14 6.85 -3.85 -5.62
C ALA A 14 5.63 -4.79 -5.49
N GLY A 15 4.77 -4.57 -4.50
CA GLY A 15 3.58 -5.41 -4.28
C GLY A 15 2.52 -5.23 -5.36
N ILE A 16 2.31 -4.00 -5.83
CA ILE A 16 1.37 -3.71 -6.92
C ILE A 16 1.84 -4.37 -8.23
N PHE A 17 3.12 -4.22 -8.59
CA PHE A 17 3.64 -4.85 -9.81
C PHE A 17 3.67 -6.38 -9.70
N THR A 18 3.91 -6.92 -8.51
CA THR A 18 3.82 -8.37 -8.26
C THR A 18 2.38 -8.86 -8.46
N ALA A 19 1.39 -8.18 -7.88
CA ALA A 19 -0.02 -8.51 -8.09
C ALA A 19 -0.40 -8.43 -9.57
N LEU A 20 0.01 -7.35 -10.25
CA LEU A 20 -0.24 -7.13 -11.67
C LEU A 20 0.33 -8.26 -12.52
N GLU A 21 1.60 -8.63 -12.30
CA GLU A 21 2.27 -9.70 -13.04
C GLU A 21 1.67 -11.09 -12.77
N LEU A 22 1.21 -11.35 -11.54
CA LEU A 22 0.51 -12.58 -11.22
C LEU A 22 -0.85 -12.66 -11.91
N THR A 23 -1.58 -11.54 -11.99
CA THR A 23 -2.87 -11.47 -12.71
C THR A 23 -2.71 -11.51 -14.23
N SER A 24 -1.62 -10.95 -14.78
CA SER A 24 -1.37 -10.89 -16.23
C SER A 24 -1.04 -12.25 -16.84
N LYS A 25 -0.43 -13.16 -16.05
CA LYS A 25 -0.06 -14.52 -16.51
C LYS A 25 -1.24 -15.49 -16.63
N GLY A 26 -2.48 -15.01 -16.53
CA GLY A 26 -3.68 -15.79 -16.83
C GLY A 26 -3.95 -16.94 -15.84
N LYS A 27 -3.30 -16.95 -14.69
CA LYS A 27 -3.66 -17.87 -13.60
C LYS A 27 -4.84 -17.25 -12.86
N ASN A 28 -5.94 -17.98 -12.75
CA ASN A 28 -7.11 -17.59 -11.96
C ASN A 28 -6.77 -17.73 -10.46
N LEU A 29 -5.91 -16.85 -9.94
CA LEU A 29 -5.45 -16.84 -8.56
C LEU A 29 -6.30 -15.88 -7.74
N GLU A 30 -6.74 -16.33 -6.56
CA GLU A 30 -7.30 -15.45 -5.55
C GLU A 30 -6.14 -14.79 -4.78
N ILE A 31 -5.87 -13.52 -5.08
CA ILE A 31 -4.77 -12.76 -4.50
C ILE A 31 -5.30 -11.77 -3.45
N LEU A 32 -4.73 -11.80 -2.25
CA LEU A 32 -4.97 -10.80 -1.21
C LEU A 32 -3.78 -9.83 -1.14
N LEU A 33 -4.00 -8.55 -1.43
CA LEU A 33 -3.01 -7.49 -1.26
C LEU A 33 -3.37 -6.61 -0.06
N LEU A 34 -2.45 -6.50 0.90
CA LEU A 34 -2.63 -5.76 2.15
C LEU A 34 -1.59 -4.65 2.28
N ASP A 35 -1.95 -3.51 2.88
CA ASP A 35 -0.99 -2.51 3.34
C ASP A 35 -1.42 -1.95 4.69
N LYS A 36 -0.44 -1.51 5.49
CA LYS A 36 -0.66 -0.90 6.81
C LYS A 36 -1.28 0.49 6.72
N GLY A 37 -0.99 1.23 5.65
CA GLY A 37 -1.45 2.61 5.53
C GLY A 37 -2.84 2.72 4.93
N LYS A 38 -3.38 3.94 5.06
CA LYS A 38 -4.73 4.26 4.59
C LYS A 38 -4.82 4.30 3.07
N ASP A 39 -6.06 4.28 2.59
CA ASP A 39 -6.38 4.60 1.21
C ASP A 39 -5.80 5.98 0.84
N ILE A 40 -5.49 6.18 -0.43
CA ILE A 40 -4.88 7.40 -0.96
C ILE A 40 -5.72 8.65 -0.65
N ALA A 41 -7.05 8.53 -0.68
CA ALA A 41 -7.97 9.61 -0.38
C ALA A 41 -7.93 10.04 1.10
N GLU A 42 -7.50 9.16 2.00
CA GLU A 42 -7.49 9.38 3.44
C GLU A 42 -6.09 9.71 3.98
N ARG A 43 -5.10 9.90 3.09
CA ARG A 43 -3.72 10.21 3.47
C ARG A 43 -3.53 11.69 3.74
N GLU A 44 -3.59 12.03 5.01
CA GLU A 44 -3.25 13.36 5.49
C GLU A 44 -2.00 13.32 6.37
N CYS A 45 -0.98 14.07 5.99
CA CYS A 45 0.19 14.33 6.83
C CYS A 45 0.26 15.82 7.15
N PRO A 46 0.19 16.23 8.44
CA PRO A 46 0.31 17.64 8.83
C PRO A 46 1.61 18.30 8.38
N LEU A 47 2.68 17.52 8.16
CA LEU A 47 3.94 17.99 7.58
C LEU A 47 3.71 18.68 6.22
N LYS A 48 2.77 18.18 5.43
CA LYS A 48 2.50 18.65 4.06
C LYS A 48 1.67 19.94 4.00
N PHE A 49 0.87 20.22 5.04
CA PHE A 49 -0.14 21.29 4.99
C PHE A 49 -0.11 22.29 6.15
N LYS A 50 0.61 22.01 7.26
CA LYS A 50 0.53 22.82 8.49
C LYS A 50 1.87 23.36 9.04
N LYS A 51 2.95 23.44 8.24
CA LYS A 51 4.31 23.80 8.74
C LYS A 51 4.67 23.07 10.06
N ALA A 52 4.20 21.83 10.19
CA ALA A 52 4.42 21.02 11.38
C ALA A 52 5.73 20.23 11.23
N SER A 53 6.41 19.93 12.33
CA SER A 53 7.53 19.00 12.33
C SER A 53 7.06 17.55 12.14
N CYS A 54 7.94 16.70 11.61
CA CYS A 54 7.66 15.27 11.51
C CYS A 54 7.51 14.68 12.92
N LYS A 55 6.45 13.90 13.14
CA LYS A 55 6.16 13.26 14.44
C LYS A 55 6.52 11.77 14.50
N SER A 56 7.22 11.24 13.49
CA SER A 56 7.64 9.83 13.42
C SER A 56 6.53 8.85 13.78
N CYS A 57 5.39 8.98 13.09
CA CYS A 57 4.20 8.19 13.37
C CYS A 57 4.41 6.69 13.10
N LEU A 58 3.71 5.85 13.89
CA LEU A 58 3.78 4.39 13.80
C LEU A 58 3.40 3.86 12.40
N SER A 59 2.42 4.49 11.75
CA SER A 59 2.09 4.31 10.33
C SER A 59 2.08 5.68 9.66
N CYS A 60 3.08 5.96 8.84
CA CYS A 60 3.21 7.26 8.21
C CYS A 60 2.28 7.40 7.02
N ALA A 61 1.43 8.44 6.96
CA ALA A 61 0.55 8.65 5.81
C ALA A 61 1.32 8.93 4.49
N LEU A 62 2.61 9.28 4.56
CA LEU A 62 3.47 9.45 3.38
C LEU A 62 4.19 8.15 3.00
N LEU A 63 4.62 7.38 4.00
CA LEU A 63 5.41 6.14 3.82
C LEU A 63 4.60 4.86 4.03
N SER A 64 3.28 4.99 4.23
CA SER A 64 2.16 4.05 4.44
C SER A 64 1.14 4.01 3.30
N GLY A 65 0.53 2.87 2.93
CA GLY A 65 -0.61 2.72 2.02
C GLY A 65 -0.33 2.37 0.55
N TRP A 66 -1.38 2.05 -0.20
CA TRP A 66 -1.43 1.86 -1.65
C TRP A 66 -0.64 2.87 -2.52
N GLY A 67 0.13 2.40 -3.51
CA GLY A 67 0.60 3.22 -4.63
C GLY A 67 1.69 4.24 -4.26
N ARG A 68 2.46 3.99 -3.19
CA ARG A 68 3.54 4.91 -2.80
C ARG A 68 4.60 5.04 -3.88
N VAL A 69 4.94 6.28 -4.19
CA VAL A 69 6.11 6.70 -4.96
C VAL A 69 6.96 7.53 -4.00
N TRP A 70 8.24 7.20 -3.84
CA TRP A 70 9.18 8.04 -3.09
C TRP A 70 9.29 9.39 -3.81
N ARG A 71 8.71 10.45 -3.23
CA ARG A 71 8.89 11.83 -3.69
C ARG A 71 9.00 12.77 -2.50
#